data_AF-A0AAD4XW82-F1
#
_entry.id   AF-A0AAD4XW82-F1
#
_cell.length_a   1.000
_cell.length_b   1.000
_cell.length_c   1.000
_cell.angle_alpha   90.00
_cell.angle_beta   90.00
_cell.angle_gamma   90.00
#
_symmetry.space_group_name_H-M   'P 1'
#
loop_
_entity.id
_entity.type
_entity.pdbx_description
1 polymer ?
#
loop_
_entity_poly.entity_id
_entity_poly.type
_entity_poly.pdbx_seq_one_letter_code
_entity_poly.pdbx_strand_id
1 'polypeptide(L)' 'MNQGLGADKWVVSALIDMYGKCGCASEMLQVFKEMAHMDVGSCSALVCGLSQNGRVADALEMFR' A
#
# COMPACT_ATOMS: atom_id res chain seq x y z
N MET A 1 2.79 -28.45 5.57
CA MET A 1 1.74 -27.41 5.65
C MET A 1 2.37 -26.19 6.29
N ASN A 2 2.41 -25.04 5.63
CA ASN A 2 2.54 -23.72 6.27
C ASN A 2 2.22 -22.66 5.21
N GLN A 3 0.92 -22.50 4.97
CA GLN A 3 0.36 -21.37 4.22
C GLN A 3 0.39 -20.14 5.15
N GLY A 4 1.55 -19.49 5.27
CA GLY A 4 1.69 -18.21 5.99
C GLY A 4 1.62 -16.98 5.09
N LEU A 5 1.89 -17.14 3.79
CA LEU A 5 2.14 -16.03 2.85
C LEU A 5 0.88 -15.29 2.37
N GLY A 6 -0.30 -15.84 2.62
CA GLY A 6 -1.57 -15.19 2.28
C GLY A 6 -1.85 -14.00 3.19
N ALA A 7 -1.63 -14.15 4.49
CA ALA A 7 -2.01 -13.17 5.49
C ALA A 7 -1.30 -11.82 5.29
N ASP A 8 0.01 -11.82 5.01
CA ASP A 8 0.80 -10.58 4.85
C ASP A 8 0.28 -9.68 3.73
N LYS A 9 -0.21 -10.25 2.62
CA LYS A 9 -0.70 -9.48 1.47
C LYS A 9 -1.99 -8.73 1.77
N TRP A 10 -2.93 -9.44 2.40
CA TRP A 10 -4.21 -8.86 2.81
C TRP A 10 -4.02 -7.85 3.95
N VAL A 11 -3.11 -8.16 4.89
CA VAL A 11 -2.78 -7.28 6.01
C VAL A 11 -2.18 -5.97 5.51
N VAL A 12 -1.22 -6.02 4.58
CA VAL A 12 -0.61 -4.80 4.06
C VAL A 12 -1.60 -3.98 3.26
N SER A 13 -2.40 -4.60 2.39
CA SER A 13 -3.42 -3.88 1.62
C SER A 13 -4.45 -3.21 2.56
N ALA A 14 -4.82 -3.88 3.66
CA ALA A 14 -5.71 -3.32 4.67
C ALA A 14 -5.07 -2.17 5.47
N LEU A 15 -3.78 -2.28 5.83
CA LEU A 15 -3.04 -1.21 6.50
C LEU A 15 -2.90 0.02 5.59
N ILE A 16 -2.56 -0.19 4.31
CA ILE A 16 -2.47 0.88 3.32
C ILE A 16 -3.82 1.59 3.15
N ASP A 17 -4.91 0.85 3.04
CA ASP A 17 -6.26 1.42 2.94
C ASP A 17 -6.65 2.18 4.22
N MET A 18 -6.34 1.64 5.40
CA MET A 18 -6.62 2.30 6.68
C MET A 18 -5.85 3.60 6.83
N TYR A 19 -4.52 3.58 6.63
CA TYR A 19 -3.70 4.79 6.70
C TYR A 19 -4.08 5.80 5.61
N GLY A 20 -4.44 5.33 4.40
CA GLY A 20 -4.96 6.17 3.32
C GLY A 20 -6.23 6.92 3.73
N LYS A 21 -7.22 6.23 4.32
CA LYS A 21 -8.46 6.85 4.83
C LYS A 21 -8.22 7.82 5.99
N CYS A 22 -7.17 7.60 6.77
CA CYS A 22 -6.81 8.46 7.90
C CYS A 22 -6.01 9.71 7.53
N GLY A 23 -5.60 9.89 6.27
CA GLY A 23 -4.72 11.00 5.91
C GLY A 23 -3.22 10.72 6.15
N CYS A 24 -2.87 9.51 6.59
CA CYS A 24 -1.55 9.12 7.07
C CYS A 24 -0.68 8.58 5.92
N ALA A 25 -0.42 9.44 4.92
CA ALA A 25 0.27 9.02 3.71
C ALA A 25 1.72 8.55 3.93
N SER A 26 2.41 9.07 4.96
CA SER A 26 3.77 8.68 5.30
C SER A 26 3.85 7.25 5.84
N GLU A 27 2.94 6.91 6.74
CA GLU A 27 2.81 5.58 7.36
C GLU A 27 2.38 4.54 6.32
N MET A 28 1.44 4.90 5.45
CA MET A 28 1.04 4.08 4.30
C MET A 28 2.25 3.73 3.41
N LEU A 29 3.08 4.72 3.06
CA LEU A 29 4.29 4.53 2.25
C LEU A 29 5.34 3.70 2.98
N GLN A 30 5.46 3.85 4.30
CA GLN A 30 6.38 3.05 5.10
C GLN A 30 5.99 1.57 5.09
N VAL A 31 4.72 1.26 5.37
CA VAL A 31 4.19 -0.12 5.32
C VAL A 31 4.44 -0.75 3.96
N PHE A 32 4.23 0.01 2.88
CA PHE A 32 4.49 -0.47 1.53
C PHE A 32 5.98 -0.76 1.27
N LYS A 33 6.89 0.11 1.73
CA LYS A 33 8.35 -0.07 1.59
C LYS A 33 8.89 -1.25 2.39
N GLU A 34 8.25 -1.59 3.51
CA GLU A 34 8.63 -2.73 4.36
C GLU A 34 8.15 -4.08 3.78
N MET A 35 7.33 -4.08 2.72
CA MET A 35 6.93 -5.32 2.05
C MET A 35 8.11 -5.98 1.32
N ALA A 36 8.38 -7.24 1.67
CA ALA A 36 9.37 -8.06 0.97
C ALA A 36 8.95 -8.39 -0.48
N HIS A 37 7.64 -8.45 -0.77
CA HIS A 37 7.13 -8.72 -2.11
C HIS A 37 5.91 -7.86 -2.41
N MET A 38 6.07 -6.96 -3.37
CA MET A 38 5.01 -6.13 -3.89
C MET A 38 4.18 -6.94 -4.90
N ASP A 39 2.86 -6.90 -4.79
CA ASP A 39 1.96 -7.43 -5.81
C ASP A 39 0.97 -6.38 -6.32
N VAL A 40 0.23 -6.73 -7.36
CA VAL A 40 -0.70 -5.82 -8.04
C VAL A 40 -1.77 -5.29 -7.08
N GLY A 41 -2.19 -6.08 -6.10
CA GLY A 41 -3.15 -5.67 -5.08
C GLY A 41 -2.57 -4.57 -4.19
N SER A 42 -1.37 -4.79 -3.65
CA SER A 42 -0.67 -3.81 -2.82
C SER A 42 -0.41 -2.49 -3.57
N CYS A 43 0.03 -2.57 -4.83
CA CYS A 43 0.26 -1.39 -5.67
C CYS A 43 -1.03 -0.60 -5.90
N SER A 44 -2.11 -1.31 -6.23
CA SER A 44 -3.40 -0.67 -6.49
C SER A 44 -3.93 0.03 -5.23
N ALA A 45 -3.80 -0.61 -4.06
CA ALA A 45 -4.15 0.00 -2.79
C ALA A 45 -3.33 1.27 -2.51
N LEU A 46 -2.01 1.23 -2.76
CA LEU A 46 -1.13 2.38 -2.56
C LEU A 46 -1.49 3.54 -3.50
N VAL A 47 -1.69 3.27 -4.79
CA VAL A 47 -2.05 4.29 -5.79
C VAL A 47 -3.38 4.95 -5.44
N CYS A 48 -4.38 4.17 -5.02
CA CYS A 48 -5.65 4.69 -4.54
C CYS A 48 -5.46 5.57 -3.30
N GLY A 49 -4.72 5.09 -2.31
CA GLY A 49 -4.45 5.84 -1.08
C GLY A 49 -3.72 7.16 -1.35
N LEU A 50 -2.68 7.15 -2.18
CA LEU A 50 -1.96 8.36 -2.58
C LEU A 50 -2.87 9.35 -3.32
N SER A 51 -3.70 8.86 -4.25
CA SER A 51 -4.65 9.69 -4.99
C SER A 51 -5.68 10.36 -4.07
N GLN A 52 -6.22 9.62 -3.10
CA GLN A 52 -7.16 10.13 -2.10
C GLN A 52 -6.54 11.16 -1.17
N ASN A 53 -5.22 11.10 -0.97
CA ASN A 53 -4.45 12.02 -0.12
C ASN A 53 -3.86 13.21 -0.88
N GLY A 54 -4.20 13.41 -2.16
CA GLY A 54 -3.65 14.50 -2.99
C GLY A 54 -2.17 14.30 -3.37
N ARG A 55 -1.61 13.11 -3.11
CA ARG A 55 -0.21 12.72 -3.40
C ARG A 55 -0.06 12.15 -4.82
N VAL A 56 -0.61 12.85 -5.80
CA VAL A 56 -0.71 12.36 -7.19
C VAL A 56 0.67 12.14 -7.83
N ALA A 57 1.65 12.99 -7.49
CA ALA A 57 3.02 12.83 -8.00
C ALA A 57 3.63 11.49 -7.58
N ASP A 58 3.50 11.12 -6.30
CA ASP A 58 3.99 9.83 -5.79
C ASP A 58 3.22 8.66 -6.41
N ALA A 59 1.91 8.83 -6.65
CA ALA A 59 1.11 7.81 -7.33
C ALA A 59 1.60 7.56 -8.77
N LEU A 60 2.06 8.60 -9.48
CA LEU A 60 2.62 8.48 -10.82
C LEU A 60 4.01 7.86 -10.83
N GLU A 61 4.82 8.09 -9.80
CA GLU A 61 6.13 7.45 -9.66
C GLU A 61 6.03 5.92 -9.57
N MET A 62 4.90 5.39 -9.09
CA MET A 62 4.66 3.94 -9.02
C MET A 62 4.53 3.25 -10.39
N PHE A 63 4.32 4.01 -11.48
CA PHE A 63 4.19 3.49 -12.83
C PHE A 63 5.48 3.56 -13.67
N ARG A 64 6.56 4.09 -13.10
CA ARG A 64 7.88 4.20 -13.74
C ARG A 64 8.75 2.98 -13.47
#